data_AF-A0AAU5ZA73-F1
#
_entry.id   AF-A0AAU5ZA73-F1
#
_cell.length_a   1.000
_cell.length_b   1.000
_cell.length_c   1.000
_cell.angle_alpha   90.00
_cell.angle_beta   90.00
_cell.angle_gamma   90.00
#
_symmetry.space_group_name_H-M   'P 1'
#
loop_
_entity.id
_entity.type
_entity.pdbx_description
1 polymer ?
#
loop_
_entity_poly.entity_id
_entity_poly.type
_entity_poly.pdbx_seq_one_letter_code
_entity_poly.pdbx_strand_id
1 'polypeptide(L)'
;MTVAGDLVQTQYGPVQVEITMRSGQITRARALARPSGDGQTDSINSYAIPQLVQETLAAQSARIDTVSGATFTSEGYRQSLQSALDAAHRAGA
;
A
#
# COMPACT_ATOMS: atom_id res chain seq x y z
N MET A 1 4.91 6.74 -14.81
CA MET A 1 6.00 6.76 -13.81
C MET A 1 5.72 5.75 -12.73
N THR A 2 6.74 5.26 -12.04
CA THR A 2 6.60 4.30 -10.96
C THR A 2 7.36 4.83 -9.75
N VAL A 3 6.71 4.85 -8.59
CA VAL A 3 7.23 5.45 -7.36
C VAL A 3 6.95 4.52 -6.19
N ALA A 4 8.00 4.17 -5.45
CA ALA A 4 7.88 3.45 -4.19
C ALA A 4 7.76 4.44 -3.05
N GLY A 5 6.88 4.14 -2.10
CA GLY A 5 6.79 4.85 -0.83
C GLY A 5 7.84 4.37 0.16
N ASP A 6 7.87 5.05 1.31
CA ASP A 6 8.75 4.66 2.41
C ASP A 6 8.40 3.28 2.96
N LEU A 7 9.40 2.60 3.51
CA LEU A 7 9.23 1.33 4.19
C LEU A 7 8.75 1.58 5.62
N VAL A 8 7.53 1.14 5.92
CA VAL A 8 6.85 1.38 7.20
C VAL A 8 6.98 0.14 8.08
N GLN A 9 7.59 0.29 9.25
CA GLN A 9 7.70 -0.79 10.22
C GLN A 9 6.38 -0.95 10.99
N THR A 10 5.81 -2.15 10.95
CA THR A 10 4.63 -2.51 11.75
C THR A 10 5.02 -3.60 12.76
N GLN A 11 4.14 -3.89 13.72
CA GLN A 11 4.40 -4.93 14.71
C GLN A 11 4.61 -6.34 14.12
N TYR A 12 4.07 -6.61 12.93
CA TYR A 12 4.16 -7.90 12.24
C TYR A 12 5.19 -7.90 11.09
N GLY A 13 5.93 -6.80 10.92
CA GLY A 13 6.95 -6.65 9.88
C GLY A 13 6.74 -5.42 8.99
N PRO A 14 7.66 -5.19 8.06
CA PRO A 14 7.64 -3.99 7.22
C PRO A 14 6.54 -4.07 6.15
N VAL A 15 5.90 -2.94 5.87
CA VAL A 15 5.03 -2.73 4.72
C VAL A 15 5.65 -1.68 3.81
N GLN A 16 5.68 -1.95 2.51
CA GLN A 16 6.08 -0.94 1.52
C GLN A 16 5.20 -1.07 0.29
N VAL A 17 4.74 0.06 -0.23
CA VAL A 17 3.84 0.16 -1.39
C VAL A 17 4.56 0.87 -2.53
N GLU A 18 4.32 0.40 -3.74
CA GLU A 18 4.73 1.07 -4.96
C GLU A 18 3.51 1.29 -5.85
N ILE A 19 3.42 2.50 -6.40
CA ILE A 19 2.38 2.90 -7.34
C ILE A 19 2.98 3.16 -8.71
N THR A 20 2.17 2.91 -9.74
CA THR A 20 2.45 3.35 -11.11
C THR A 20 1.40 4.35 -11.54
N MET A 21 1.83 5.54 -11.91
CA MET A 21 0.96 6.62 -12.37
C MET A 21 1.11 6.87 -13.87
N ARG A 22 0.00 7.19 -14.54
CA ARG A 22 -0.04 7.67 -15.93
C ARG A 22 -1.02 8.84 -15.99
N SER A 23 -0.58 9.96 -16.57
CA SER A 23 -1.41 11.17 -16.72
C SER A 23 -2.10 11.61 -15.42
N GLY A 24 -1.35 11.65 -14.31
CA GLY A 24 -1.87 12.02 -12.98
C GLY A 24 -2.73 10.97 -12.27
N GLN A 25 -2.96 9.79 -12.87
CA GLN A 25 -3.80 8.74 -12.29
C GLN A 25 -3.00 7.50 -11.89
N ILE A 26 -3.36 6.90 -10.76
CA ILE A 26 -2.83 5.61 -10.31
C ILE A 26 -3.41 4.51 -11.20
N THR A 27 -2.55 3.86 -11.97
CA THR A 27 -2.89 2.74 -12.88
C THR A 27 -2.54 1.38 -12.30
N ARG A 28 -1.68 1.34 -11.29
CA ARG A 28 -1.29 0.12 -10.59
C ARG A 28 -0.82 0.47 -9.18
N ALA A 29 -1.12 -0.41 -8.22
CA ALA A 29 -0.51 -0.42 -6.91
C ALA A 29 -0.02 -1.84 -6.59
N ARG A 30 1.10 -1.97 -5.87
CA ARG A 30 1.61 -3.24 -5.37
C ARG A 30 2.28 -3.06 -4.02
N ALA A 31 2.18 -4.06 -3.16
CA ALA A 31 3.02 -4.15 -1.97
C ALA A 31 4.37 -4.77 -2.32
N LEU A 32 5.46 -4.03 -2.15
CA LEU A 32 6.84 -4.50 -2.28
C LEU A 32 7.29 -5.28 -1.04
N ALA A 33 6.88 -4.82 0.14
CA ALA A 33 7.12 -5.49 1.41
C ALA A 33 5.80 -5.65 2.15
N ARG A 34 5.72 -6.74 2.91
CA ARG A 34 4.61 -7.02 3.82
C ARG A 34 5.08 -7.80 5.04
N PRO A 35 4.33 -7.69 6.15
CA PRO A 35 4.35 -8.67 7.21
C PRO A 35 4.27 -10.09 6.66
N SER A 36 5.19 -10.93 7.09
CA SER A 36 5.26 -12.36 6.74
C SER A 36 6.03 -13.08 7.85
N GLY A 37 5.84 -14.40 7.97
CA GLY A 37 6.57 -15.21 8.95
C GLY A 37 5.71 -15.98 9.95
N ASP A 38 4.39 -15.81 9.92
CA ASP A 38 3.45 -16.75 10.52
C ASP A 38 2.32 -17.10 9.52
N GLY A 39 1.78 -18.31 9.62
CA GLY A 39 0.75 -18.78 8.68
C GLY A 39 -0.55 -17.97 8.74
N GLN A 40 -0.82 -17.32 9.88
CA GLN A 40 -2.02 -16.51 10.08
C GLN A 40 -1.93 -15.16 9.36
N THR A 41 -0.80 -14.45 9.48
CA THR A 41 -0.51 -13.19 8.80
C THR A 41 -0.45 -13.40 7.29
N ASP A 42 0.15 -14.50 6.84
CA ASP A 42 0.17 -14.85 5.42
C ASP A 42 -1.25 -15.09 4.88
N SER A 43 -2.09 -15.80 5.65
CA SER A 43 -3.51 -16.02 5.33
C SER A 43 -4.28 -14.69 5.26
N ILE A 44 -4.10 -13.81 6.25
CA ILE A 44 -4.73 -12.48 6.29
C ILE A 44 -4.30 -11.62 5.10
N ASN A 45 -3.00 -11.56 4.84
CA ASN A 45 -2.44 -10.75 3.77
C ASN A 45 -2.81 -11.29 2.38
N SER A 46 -3.21 -12.55 2.25
CA SER A 46 -3.66 -13.13 0.98
C SER A 46 -4.93 -12.49 0.44
N TYR A 47 -5.86 -12.10 1.33
CA TYR A 47 -7.10 -11.41 0.94
C TYR A 47 -7.02 -9.89 1.14
N ALA A 48 -6.28 -9.42 2.15
CA ALA A 48 -6.22 -7.99 2.46
C ALA A 48 -5.46 -7.18 1.42
N ILE A 49 -4.35 -7.69 0.90
CA ILE A 49 -3.52 -6.95 -0.07
C ILE A 49 -4.26 -6.69 -1.39
N PRO A 50 -4.93 -7.69 -2.00
CA PRO A 50 -5.77 -7.44 -3.17
C PRO A 50 -6.86 -6.38 -2.93
N GLN A 51 -7.51 -6.40 -1.76
CA GLN A 51 -8.53 -5.43 -1.41
C GLN A 51 -7.95 -4.01 -1.27
N LEU A 52 -6.86 -3.85 -0.53
CA LEU A 52 -6.16 -2.55 -0.40
C LEU A 52 -5.70 -2.00 -1.75
N VAL A 53 -5.25 -2.87 -2.67
CA VAL A 53 -4.90 -2.49 -4.04
C VAL A 53 -6.13 -2.01 -4.81
N GLN A 54 -7.25 -2.73 -4.74
CA GLN A 54 -8.50 -2.33 -5.39
C GLN A 54 -9.00 -0.98 -4.86
N GLU A 55 -8.98 -0.80 -3.54
CA GLU A 55 -9.36 0.47 -2.91
C GLU A 55 -8.42 1.61 -3.32
N THR A 56 -7.12 1.36 -3.42
CA THR A 56 -6.15 2.36 -3.92
C THR A 56 -6.52 2.83 -5.33
N LEU A 57 -6.85 1.89 -6.22
CA LEU A 57 -7.22 2.20 -7.59
C LEU A 57 -8.58 2.91 -7.67
N ALA A 58 -9.52 2.62 -6.76
CA ALA A 58 -10.80 3.29 -6.71
C ALA A 58 -10.70 4.70 -6.11
N ALA A 59 -10.01 4.83 -4.98
CA ALA A 59 -9.89 6.08 -4.22
C ALA A 59 -8.90 7.07 -4.85
N GLN A 60 -7.96 6.60 -5.67
CA GLN A 60 -6.88 7.40 -6.26
C GLN A 60 -6.11 8.21 -5.20
N SER A 61 -6.05 7.71 -3.97
CA SER A 61 -5.45 8.36 -2.81
C SER A 61 -5.12 7.35 -1.73
N ALA A 62 -4.39 7.77 -0.70
CA ALA A 62 -4.11 6.93 0.47
C ALA A 62 -5.30 6.83 1.44
N ARG A 63 -6.44 7.49 1.18
CA ARG A 63 -7.64 7.44 2.03
C ARG A 63 -8.45 6.18 1.71
N ILE A 64 -7.92 5.05 2.12
CA ILE A 64 -8.51 3.72 1.95
C ILE A 64 -8.93 3.16 3.31
N ASP A 65 -9.90 2.25 3.28
CA ASP A 65 -10.45 1.63 4.47
C ASP A 65 -9.51 0.57 5.03
N THR A 66 -9.73 0.25 6.30
CA THR A 66 -8.99 -0.83 6.94
C THR A 66 -9.67 -2.15 6.62
N VAL A 67 -8.91 -3.13 6.12
CA VAL A 67 -9.43 -4.47 5.91
C VAL A 67 -9.53 -5.21 7.24
N SER A 68 -10.69 -5.82 7.49
CA SER A 68 -10.95 -6.63 8.70
C SER A 68 -9.91 -7.72 8.89
N GLY A 69 -9.31 -7.76 10.08
CA GLY A 69 -8.22 -8.67 10.44
C GLY A 69 -6.82 -8.20 10.02
N ALA A 70 -6.71 -7.16 9.18
CA ALA A 70 -5.45 -6.68 8.63
C ALA A 70 -5.11 -5.24 9.06
N THR A 71 -5.44 -4.84 10.30
CA THR A 71 -5.31 -3.45 10.77
C THR A 71 -3.90 -2.89 10.59
N PHE A 72 -2.87 -3.64 11.01
CA PHE A 72 -1.48 -3.19 10.93
C PHE A 72 -0.97 -3.13 9.49
N THR A 73 -1.33 -4.13 8.66
CA THR A 73 -1.02 -4.10 7.23
C THR A 73 -1.70 -2.91 6.55
N SER A 74 -2.97 -2.63 6.86
CA SER A 74 -3.74 -1.52 6.27
C SER A 74 -3.16 -0.16 6.66
N GLU A 75 -2.80 0.03 7.93
CA GLU A 75 -2.13 1.24 8.41
C GLU A 75 -0.78 1.45 7.74
N GLY A 76 0.08 0.42 7.74
CA GLY A 76 1.40 0.49 7.10
C GLY A 76 1.30 0.73 5.59
N TYR A 77 0.32 0.11 4.94
CA TYR A 77 0.05 0.29 3.52
C TYR A 77 -0.39 1.73 3.23
N ARG A 78 -1.31 2.30 4.03
CA ARG A 78 -1.77 3.69 3.87
C ARG A 78 -0.63 4.70 4.07
N GLN A 79 0.21 4.50 5.09
CA GLN A 79 1.37 5.38 5.32
C GLN A 79 2.38 5.31 4.16
N SER A 80 2.72 4.10 3.71
CA SER A 80 3.64 3.93 2.58
C SER A 80 3.05 4.48 1.28
N LEU A 81 1.76 4.25 1.02
CA LEU A 81 1.06 4.79 -0.14
C LEU A 81 1.01 6.32 -0.13
N GLN A 82 0.76 6.95 1.03
CA GLN A 82 0.79 8.41 1.15
C GLN A 82 2.17 8.96 0.79
N SER A 83 3.23 8.35 1.32
CA SER A 83 4.61 8.74 0.97
C SER A 83 4.90 8.59 -0.53
N ALA A 84 4.42 7.51 -1.16
CA ALA A 84 4.57 7.30 -2.60
C ALA A 84 3.86 8.39 -3.42
N LEU A 85 2.64 8.78 -3.02
CA LEU A 85 1.87 9.85 -3.66
C LEU A 85 2.56 11.21 -3.48
N ASP A 86 3.06 11.50 -2.28
CA ASP A 86 3.79 12.74 -2.01
C ASP A 86 5.09 12.82 -2.83
N ALA A 87 5.80 11.69 -2.98
CA ALA A 87 6.97 11.60 -3.83
C ALA A 87 6.62 11.79 -5.32
N ALA A 88 5.51 11.21 -5.78
CA ALA A 88 5.03 11.42 -7.15
C ALA A 88 4.67 12.89 -7.41
N HIS A 89 3.96 13.54 -6.49
CA HIS A 89 3.64 14.97 -6.60
C HIS A 89 4.90 15.83 -6.66
N ARG A 90 5.92 15.56 -5.82
CA ARG A 90 7.20 16.28 -5.87
C ARG A 90 7.95 16.05 -7.19
N ALA A 91 7.76 14.90 -7.83
CA ALA A 91 8.36 14.57 -9.12
C ALA A 91 7.59 15.15 -10.33
N GLY A 92 6.49 15.88 -10.12
CA GLY A 92 5.69 16.51 -11.18
C GLY A 92 4.67 15.57 -11.84
N ALA A 93 4.13 14.63 -11.08
CA ALA A 93 3.07 13.70 -11.51
C ALA A 93 1.68 14.33 -11.61
#